data_AF-A0A8H9GNH4-F1
#
_entry.id   AF-A0A8H9GNH4-F1
#
_cell.length_a   1.000
_cell.length_b   1.000
_cell.length_c   1.000
_cell.angle_alpha   90.00
_cell.angle_beta   90.00
_cell.angle_gamma   90.00
#
_symmetry.space_group_name_H-M   'P 1'
#
loop_
_entity.id
_entity.type
_entity.pdbx_description
1 polymer ?
#
loop_
_entity_poly.entity_id
_entity_poly.type
_entity_poly.pdbx_seq_one_letter_code
_entity_poly.pdbx_strand_id
1 'polypeptide(L)'
;MSTRRYPDELKARAVRMVLDHRSEYPTQYAAVKAVAARLDVGVESLRTWVKQAQVDAGQAPGVTSEESARIKELERENRELRRANQILKSAASFFASVPGRLMSSGGW
;
A
#
# COMPACT_ATOMS: atom_id res chain seq x y z
N MET A 1 15.19 6.06 -13.36
CA MET A 1 15.52 7.13 -12.39
C MET A 1 15.31 6.56 -11.00
N SER A 2 16.38 6.39 -10.21
CA SER A 2 16.25 5.88 -8.83
C SER A 2 15.55 6.95 -8.00
N THR A 3 14.32 6.68 -7.57
CA THR A 3 13.59 7.58 -6.67
C THR A 3 14.29 7.51 -5.32
N ARG A 4 14.96 8.60 -4.93
CA ARG A 4 15.59 8.72 -3.61
C ARG A 4 14.48 8.56 -2.57
N ARG A 5 14.35 7.37 -1.97
CA ARG A 5 13.38 7.13 -0.92
C ARG A 5 13.87 7.85 0.33
N TYR A 6 13.11 8.86 0.75
CA TYR A 6 13.31 9.45 2.06
C TYR A 6 13.03 8.40 3.15
N PRO A 7 13.91 8.26 4.17
CA PRO A 7 13.65 7.44 5.34
C PRO A 7 12.35 7.86 6.02
N ASP A 8 11.59 6.90 6.57
CA ASP A 8 10.30 7.20 7.19
C ASP A 8 10.45 8.05 8.46
N GLU A 9 11.56 7.91 9.19
CA GLU A 9 11.91 8.78 10.31
C GLU A 9 12.06 10.25 9.89
N LEU A 10 12.68 10.51 8.73
CA LEU A 10 12.82 11.87 8.20
C LEU A 10 11.45 12.44 7.86
N LYS A 11 10.57 11.64 7.22
CA LYS A 11 9.21 12.07 6.88
C LYS A 11 8.42 12.41 8.13
N ALA A 12 8.41 11.51 9.12
CA ALA A 12 7.70 11.69 10.38
C ALA A 12 8.19 12.94 11.13
N ARG A 13 9.52 13.13 11.19
CA ARG A 13 10.12 14.33 11.80
C ARG A 13 9.74 15.61 11.06
N ALA A 14 9.77 15.60 9.73
CA ALA A 14 9.45 16.77 8.91
C ALA A 14 7.97 17.16 9.06
N VAL A 15 7.06 16.18 9.02
CA VAL A 15 5.63 16.39 9.25
C VAL A 15 5.39 16.96 10.64
N ARG A 16 5.99 16.36 11.69
CA ARG A 16 5.85 16.84 13.07
C ARG A 16 6.31 18.29 13.20
N MET A 17 7.47 18.62 12.63
CA MET A 17 7.99 19.99 12.66
C MET A 17 7.03 21.00 12.03
N VAL A 18 6.39 20.67 10.90
CA VAL A 18 5.41 21.54 10.25
C VAL A 18 4.17 21.73 11.12
N LEU A 19 3.66 20.65 11.73
CA LEU A 19 2.45 20.70 12.55
C LEU A 19 2.70 21.48 13.86
N ASP A 20 3.80 21.21 14.54
CA ASP A 20 4.18 21.84 15.82
C ASP A 20 4.33 23.37 15.68
N HIS A 21 4.93 23.83 14.56
CA HIS A 21 5.22 25.25 14.35
C HIS A 21 4.20 25.92 13.41
N ARG A 22 3.06 25.27 13.11
CA ARG A 22 2.10 25.78 12.12
C ARG A 22 1.59 27.19 12.45
N SER A 23 1.39 27.49 13.73
CA SER A 23 0.89 28.77 14.25
C SER A 23 1.89 29.93 14.09
N GLU A 24 3.18 29.63 13.95
CA GLU A 24 4.24 30.64 13.76
C GLU A 24 4.28 31.21 12.34
N TYR A 25 3.54 30.60 11.41
CA TYR A 25 3.50 31.00 10.00
C TYR A 25 2.10 31.46 9.58
N PRO A 26 2.00 32.45 8.67
CA PRO A 26 0.72 32.94 8.19
C PRO A 26 -0.08 31.86 7.45
N THR A 27 0.60 30.93 6.76
CA THR A 27 -0.04 29.87 5.98
C THR A 27 0.66 28.53 6.18
N GLN A 28 -0.07 27.43 5.98
CA GLN A 28 0.50 26.08 6.06
C GLN A 28 1.59 25.91 4.98
N TYR A 29 1.38 26.51 3.82
CA TYR A 29 2.36 26.50 2.74
C TYR A 29 3.68 27.19 3.15
N ALA A 30 3.62 28.31 3.87
CA ALA A 30 4.80 28.99 4.37
C ALA A 30 5.58 28.12 5.37
N ALA A 31 4.88 27.47 6.31
CA ALA A 31 5.49 26.51 7.25
C ALA A 31 6.16 25.34 6.51
N VAL A 32 5.46 24.73 5.54
CA VAL A 32 5.99 23.64 4.70
C VAL A 32 7.23 24.09 3.93
N LYS A 33 7.20 25.26 3.30
CA LYS A 33 8.34 25.78 2.53
C LYS A 33 9.58 26.02 3.41
N ALA A 34 9.39 26.57 4.60
CA ALA A 34 10.48 26.82 5.55
C ALA A 34 11.10 25.49 6.05
N VAL A 35 10.28 24.52 6.45
CA VAL A 35 10.77 23.22 6.92
C VAL A 35 11.42 22.41 5.81
N ALA A 36 10.84 22.43 4.60
CA ALA A 36 11.40 21.77 3.42
C ALA A 36 12.81 22.28 3.11
N ALA A 37 13.02 23.60 3.13
CA ALA A 37 14.33 24.21 2.94
C ALA A 37 15.32 23.82 4.05
N ARG A 38 14.86 23.76 5.30
CA ARG A 38 15.71 23.40 6.45
C ARG A 38 16.19 21.95 6.43
N LEU A 39 15.39 21.04 5.88
CA LEU A 39 15.67 19.59 5.88
C LEU A 39 16.17 19.07 4.52
N ASP A 40 16.36 19.95 3.53
CA ASP A 40 16.68 19.60 2.14
C ASP A 40 15.71 18.57 1.54
N VAL A 41 14.42 18.81 1.74
CA VAL A 41 13.32 17.97 1.22
C VAL A 41 12.50 18.76 0.21
N GLY A 42 11.99 18.07 -0.82
CA GLY A 42 11.07 18.68 -1.77
C GLY A 42 9.79 19.23 -1.12
N VAL A 43 9.46 20.50 -1.38
CA VAL A 43 8.28 21.20 -0.83
C VAL A 43 6.98 20.44 -1.10
N GLU A 44 6.77 19.98 -2.34
CA GLU A 44 5.56 19.25 -2.72
C GLU A 44 5.46 17.85 -2.08
N SER A 45 6.62 17.20 -1.83
CA SER A 45 6.66 15.94 -1.09
C SER A 45 6.23 16.14 0.35
N LEU A 46 6.80 17.15 1.03
CA LEU A 46 6.44 17.46 2.41
C LEU A 46 4.98 17.89 2.53
N ARG A 47 4.46 18.69 1.60
CA ARG A 47 3.04 19.07 1.55
C ARG A 47 2.13 17.86 1.48
N THR A 48 2.48 16.88 0.65
CA THR A 48 1.72 15.63 0.51
C THR A 48 1.75 14.81 1.79
N TRP A 49 2.90 14.71 2.47
CA TRP A 49 3.00 13.99 3.74
C TRP A 49 2.21 14.65 4.86
N VAL A 50 2.23 15.98 4.95
CA VAL A 50 1.43 16.72 5.93
C VAL A 50 -0.07 16.52 5.67
N LYS A 51 -0.49 16.56 4.40
CA LYS A 51 -1.88 16.27 4.05
C LYS A 51 -2.28 14.84 4.43
N GLN A 52 -1.42 13.85 4.14
CA GLN A 52 -1.70 12.47 4.52
C GLN A 52 -1.78 12.30 6.04
N ALA A 53 -0.88 12.95 6.80
CA ALA A 53 -0.94 12.91 8.26
C ALA A 53 -2.22 13.55 8.83
N GLN A 54 -2.73 14.61 8.19
CA GLN A 54 -4.03 15.20 8.55
C GLN A 54 -5.18 14.24 8.26
N VAL A 55 -5.14 13.49 7.15
CA VAL A 55 -6.12 12.43 6.84
C VAL A 55 -6.03 11.30 7.87
N ASP A 56 -4.84 10.82 8.17
CA ASP A 56 -4.59 9.74 9.14
C ASP A 56 -5.04 10.14 10.57
N ALA A 57 -4.97 11.44 10.90
CA ALA A 57 -5.48 12.01 12.14
C ALA A 57 -6.98 12.35 12.13
N GLY A 58 -7.70 12.08 11.04
CA GLY A 58 -9.13 12.40 10.90
C GLY A 58 -9.45 13.89 10.77
N GLN A 59 -8.44 14.74 10.51
CA GLN A 59 -8.58 16.19 10.38
C GLN A 59 -8.92 16.64 8.95
N ALA A 60 -8.77 15.74 7.97
CA ALA A 60 -9.08 15.99 6.57
C ALA A 60 -9.75 14.76 5.93
N PRO A 61 -10.65 14.94 4.96
CA PRO A 61 -11.24 13.83 4.22
C PRO A 61 -10.18 13.14 3.35
N GLY A 62 -10.20 11.81 3.32
CA GLY A 62 -9.31 11.00 2.50
C GLY A 62 -9.28 9.55 2.96
N VAL A 63 -8.50 8.73 2.26
CA VAL A 63 -8.21 7.35 2.67
C VAL A 63 -6.96 7.38 3.55
N THR A 64 -7.06 6.78 4.73
CA THR A 64 -5.93 6.68 5.65
C THR A 64 -4.85 5.76 5.12
N SER A 65 -3.63 5.93 5.62
CA SER A 65 -2.50 5.05 5.33
C SER A 65 -2.78 3.61 5.75
N GLU A 66 -3.51 3.41 6.86
CA GLU A 66 -3.93 2.10 7.37
C GLU A 66 -4.94 1.43 6.43
N GLU A 67 -6.00 2.14 6.04
CA GLU A 67 -6.99 1.62 5.08
C GLU A 67 -6.34 1.25 3.76
N SER A 68 -5.44 2.10 3.26
CA SER A 68 -4.67 1.84 2.04
C SER A 68 -3.78 0.59 2.16
N ALA A 69 -3.17 0.36 3.33
CA ALA A 69 -2.36 -0.82 3.59
C ALA A 69 -3.23 -2.09 3.64
N ARG A 70 -4.39 -2.02 4.31
CA ARG A 70 -5.34 -3.12 4.40
C ARG A 70 -5.89 -3.52 3.03
N ILE A 71 -6.24 -2.55 2.18
CA ILE A 71 -6.69 -2.83 0.81
C ILE A 71 -5.62 -3.59 0.03
N LYS A 72 -4.36 -3.16 0.10
CA LYS A 72 -3.25 -3.83 -0.60
C LYS A 72 -3.04 -5.26 -0.13
N GLU A 73 -3.15 -5.49 1.17
CA GLU A 73 -3.03 -6.84 1.73
C GLU A 73 -4.19 -7.73 1.25
N LEU A 74 -5.43 -7.25 1.35
CA LEU A 74 -6.59 -7.98 0.87
C LEU A 74 -6.51 -8.28 -0.63
N GLU A 75 -6.03 -7.34 -1.44
CA GLU A 75 -5.81 -7.57 -2.87
C GLU A 75 -4.73 -8.64 -3.12
N ARG A 76 -3.69 -8.69 -2.29
CA ARG A 76 -2.64 -9.72 -2.36
C ARG A 76 -3.22 -11.09 -2.04
N GLU A 77 -3.90 -11.21 -0.91
CA GLU A 77 -4.57 -12.45 -0.51
C GLU A 77 -5.58 -12.90 -1.58
N ASN A 78 -6.37 -11.98 -2.13
CA ASN A 78 -7.35 -12.32 -3.16
C ASN A 78 -6.69 -12.88 -4.44
N ARG A 79 -5.54 -12.31 -4.86
CA ARG A 79 -4.76 -12.84 -5.99
C ARG A 79 -4.24 -14.24 -5.70
N GLU A 80 -3.73 -14.49 -4.51
CA GLU A 80 -3.23 -15.80 -4.09
C GLU A 80 -4.35 -16.84 -4.04
N LEU A 81 -5.49 -16.50 -3.44
CA LEU A 81 -6.67 -17.35 -3.39
C LEU A 81 -7.20 -17.68 -4.79
N ARG A 82 -7.26 -16.69 -5.69
CA ARG A 82 -7.67 -16.91 -7.09
C ARG A 82 -6.72 -17.86 -7.81
N ARG A 83 -5.41 -17.72 -7.58
CA ARG A 83 -4.40 -18.63 -8.15
C ARG A 83 -4.56 -20.05 -7.62
N ALA A 84 -4.72 -20.22 -6.30
CA ALA A 84 -4.93 -21.54 -5.69
C ALA A 84 -6.22 -22.19 -6.21
N ASN A 85 -7.31 -21.42 -6.29
CA ASN A 85 -8.59 -21.90 -6.82
C ASN A 85 -8.48 -22.35 -8.28
N GLN A 86 -7.70 -21.63 -9.10
CA GLN A 86 -7.44 -22.02 -10.48
C GLN A 86 -6.71 -23.37 -10.57
N ILE A 87 -5.67 -23.59 -9.76
CA ILE A 87 -4.93 -24.85 -9.72
C ILE A 87 -5.86 -26.01 -9.33
N LEU A 88 -6.69 -25.82 -8.30
CA LEU A 88 -7.64 -26.83 -7.84
C LEU A 88 -8.68 -27.15 -8.92
N LYS A 89 -9.23 -26.15 -9.60
CA LYS A 89 -10.17 -26.35 -10.71
C LYS A 89 -9.53 -27.10 -11.87
N SER A 90 -8.30 -26.76 -12.23
CA SER A 90 -7.55 -27.46 -13.28
C SER A 90 -7.30 -28.93 -12.90
N ALA A 91 -6.91 -29.21 -11.65
CA ALA A 91 -6.74 -30.58 -11.16
C ALA A 91 -8.06 -31.36 -11.19
N ALA A 92 -9.15 -30.77 -10.69
CA ALA A 92 -10.48 -31.40 -10.73
C ALA A 92 -10.93 -31.72 -12.16
N SER A 93 -10.72 -30.78 -13.10
CA SER A 93 -11.02 -31.02 -14.52
C SER A 93 -10.16 -32.12 -15.13
N PHE A 94 -8.88 -32.23 -14.75
CA PHE A 94 -8.00 -33.29 -15.20
C PHE A 94 -8.47 -34.65 -14.69
N PHE A 95 -8.76 -34.78 -13.39
CA PHE A 95 -9.22 -36.05 -12.83
C PHE A 95 -10.61 -36.46 -13.33
N ALA A 96 -11.50 -35.51 -13.61
CA ALA A 96 -12.80 -35.79 -14.21
C ALA A 96 -12.72 -36.24 -15.68
N SER A 97 -11.65 -35.90 -16.40
CA SER A 97 -11.47 -36.24 -17.82
C SER A 97 -10.61 -37.48 -18.09
N VAL A 98 -10.07 -38.13 -17.05
CA VAL A 98 -9.42 -39.44 -17.18
C VAL A 98 -10.49 -40.53 -17.22
N PRO A 99 -10.81 -41.13 -18.38
CA PRO A 99 -11.68 -42.30 -18.42
C PRO A 99 -10.96 -43.46 -17.72
N GLY A 100 -11.64 -44.09 -16.76
CA GLY A 100 -11.19 -45.34 -16.16
C GLY A 100 -11.12 -46.46 -17.20
N ARG A 101 -10.01 -46.54 -17.92
CA ARG A 101 -9.73 -47.60 -18.89
C ARG A 101 -8.34 -48.16 -18.66
N LEU A 102 -8.15 -48.85 -17.54
CA LEU A 102 -7.09 -49.84 -17.34
C LEU A 102 -7.48 -50.82 -16.20
N MET A 103 -8.68 -51.40 -16.23
CA MET A 103 -9.02 -52.58 -15.39
C MET A 103 -10.04 -53.46 -16.12
N SER A 104 -9.68 -54.03 -17.27
CA SER A 104 -10.34 -55.23 -17.79
C SER A 104 -9.42 -55.93 -18.80
N SER A 105 -8.36 -56.56 -18.29
CA SER A 105 -7.61 -57.61 -18.98
C SER A 105 -7.01 -58.53 -17.93
N GLY A 106 -7.77 -59.53 -17.51
CA GLY A 106 -7.34 -60.56 -16.55
C GLY A 106 -8.50 -61.48 -16.30
N GLY A 107 -8.54 -62.60 -17.04
CA GLY A 107 -9.64 -63.56 -17.04
C GLY A 107 -9.83 -64.28 -15.71
N TRP A 108 -11.01 -64.88 -15.56
CA TRP A 108 -11.26 -66.31 -15.43
C TRP A 108 -12.65 -66.59 -16.04
#